data_AF-A0A6P8GL73-F1
#
_entry.id   AF-A0A6P8GL73-F1
#
_cell.length_a   1.000
_cell.length_b   1.000
_cell.length_c   1.000
_cell.angle_alpha   90.00
_cell.angle_beta   90.00
_cell.angle_gamma   90.00
#
_symmetry.space_group_name_H-M   'P 1'
#
loop_
_entity.id
_entity.type
_entity.pdbx_description
1 polymer ?
#
loop_
_entity_poly.entity_id
_entity_poly.type
_entity_poly.pdbx_seq_one_letter_code
_entity_poly.pdbx_strand_id
1 'polypeptide(L)'
;MESFLRVLCIGLATGLLFATLGEGTPIDCCQKTSTTRLQLSKIKHYHMQKVGLCPVDAVVFTTVKDVRVCSDPRRPWVKKAVRYIDSMKQKTTAVLTTQGMKQQTTPVLTTQGMKQQTTAVLK
;
A
#
# COMPACT_ATOMS: atom_id res chain seq x y z
N MET A 1 -34.47 43.42 28.57
CA MET A 1 -33.31 43.35 27.65
C MET A 1 -32.38 42.19 28.03
N GLU A 2 -32.11 41.98 29.32
CA GLU A 2 -31.37 40.82 29.89
C GLU A 2 -31.84 39.43 29.41
N SER A 3 -33.15 39.24 29.26
CA SER A 3 -33.75 37.96 28.88
C SER A 3 -33.41 37.54 27.43
N PHE A 4 -33.29 38.51 26.53
CA PHE A 4 -32.92 38.25 25.13
C PHE A 4 -31.45 37.87 25.00
N LEU A 5 -30.58 38.46 25.83
CA LEU A 5 -29.16 38.15 25.86
C LEU A 5 -28.91 36.71 26.35
N ARG A 6 -29.69 36.24 27.33
CA ARG A 6 -29.63 34.85 27.81
C ARG A 6 -30.06 33.84 26.76
N VAL A 7 -31.14 34.12 26.03
CA VAL A 7 -31.63 33.24 24.94
C VAL A 7 -30.62 33.16 23.80
N LEU A 8 -29.96 34.28 23.45
CA LEU A 8 -28.90 34.31 22.45
C LEU A 8 -27.68 33.48 22.87
N CYS A 9 -27.23 33.62 24.12
CA CYS A 9 -26.09 32.84 24.64
C CYS A 9 -26.36 31.33 24.71
N ILE A 10 -27.58 30.93 25.10
CA ILE A 10 -27.96 29.51 25.15
C ILE A 10 -28.02 28.91 23.74
N GLY A 11 -28.53 29.66 22.75
CA GLY A 11 -28.54 29.24 21.35
C GLY A 11 -27.14 29.10 20.73
N LEU A 12 -26.22 30.01 21.08
CA LEU A 12 -24.82 29.93 20.64
C LEU A 12 -24.09 28.73 21.28
N ALA A 13 -24.34 28.45 22.57
CA ALA A 13 -23.73 27.34 23.28
C ALA A 13 -24.21 25.96 22.81
N THR A 14 -25.50 25.83 22.44
CA THR A 14 -26.03 24.57 21.91
C THR A 14 -25.62 24.31 20.46
N GLY A 15 -25.43 25.35 19.64
CA GLY A 15 -24.94 25.23 18.26
C GLY A 15 -23.50 24.69 18.16
N LEU A 16 -22.63 25.02 19.12
CA LEU A 16 -21.24 24.53 19.14
C LEU A 16 -21.12 23.04 19.51
N LEU A 17 -22.12 22.45 20.18
CA LEU A 17 -22.02 21.09 20.71
C LEU A 17 -22.26 20.00 19.65
N PHE A 18 -22.91 20.32 18.52
CA PHE A 18 -23.26 19.34 17.49
C PHE A 18 -22.18 19.12 16.41
N ALA A 19 -21.06 19.84 16.45
CA ALA A 19 -20.08 19.86 15.36
C ALA A 19 -18.96 18.79 15.44
N THR A 20 -19.03 17.80 16.34
CA THR A 20 -17.95 16.80 16.52
C THR A 20 -18.30 15.39 16.03
N LEU A 21 -19.23 15.25 15.08
CA LEU A 21 -19.40 13.96 14.38
C LEU A 21 -18.17 13.72 13.50
N GLY A 22 -17.32 12.80 13.93
CA GLY A 22 -16.08 12.44 13.25
C GLY A 22 -16.30 12.13 11.77
N GLU A 23 -15.74 12.96 10.91
CA GLU A 23 -15.60 12.69 9.49
C GLU A 23 -14.58 11.58 9.31
N GLY A 24 -15.04 10.33 9.35
CA GLY A 24 -14.23 9.21 8.89
C GLY A 24 -13.91 9.42 7.41
N THR A 25 -12.64 9.62 7.06
CA THR A 25 -12.23 9.69 5.65
C THR A 25 -12.64 8.39 4.96
N PRO A 26 -13.43 8.44 3.88
CA PRO A 26 -13.83 7.23 3.17
C PRO A 26 -12.59 6.51 2.64
N ILE A 27 -12.49 5.21 2.92
CA ILE A 27 -11.41 4.37 2.43
C ILE A 27 -11.66 4.04 0.96
N ASP A 28 -10.77 4.46 0.07
CA ASP A 28 -10.87 4.19 -1.36
C ASP A 28 -10.34 2.78 -1.71
N CYS A 29 -11.25 1.81 -1.59
CA CYS A 29 -11.05 0.39 -1.87
C CYS A 29 -11.54 0.01 -3.28
N CYS A 30 -10.89 -0.99 -3.88
CA CYS A 30 -11.49 -1.72 -4.99
C CYS A 30 -12.76 -2.43 -4.52
N GLN A 31 -13.87 -2.20 -5.23
CA GLN A 31 -15.12 -2.91 -5.00
C GLN A 31 -15.22 -4.21 -5.82
N LYS A 32 -14.60 -4.23 -7.00
CA LYS A 32 -14.57 -5.37 -7.94
C LYS A 32 -13.23 -5.43 -8.66
N THR A 33 -12.91 -6.60 -9.22
CA THR A 33 -11.74 -6.78 -10.08
C THR A 33 -12.10 -6.61 -11.54
N SER A 34 -11.23 -5.94 -12.30
CA SER A 34 -11.37 -5.74 -13.74
C SER A 34 -10.88 -6.96 -14.52
N THR A 35 -11.51 -7.20 -15.66
CA THR A 35 -11.09 -8.20 -16.65
C THR A 35 -10.05 -7.66 -17.63
N THR A 36 -9.86 -6.34 -17.65
CA THR A 36 -8.97 -5.64 -18.57
C THR A 36 -7.52 -6.05 -18.34
N ARG A 37 -6.82 -6.41 -19.41
CA ARG A 37 -5.38 -6.73 -19.36
C ARG A 37 -4.57 -5.48 -19.69
N LEU A 38 -3.74 -5.05 -18.75
CA LEU A 38 -2.82 -3.95 -18.96
C LEU A 38 -1.56 -4.40 -19.70
N GLN A 39 -1.07 -3.55 -20.60
CA GLN A 39 0.27 -3.71 -21.15
C GLN A 39 1.31 -3.40 -20.07
N LEU A 40 2.31 -4.26 -19.92
CA LEU A 40 3.31 -4.17 -18.84
C LEU A 40 4.05 -2.83 -18.83
N SER A 41 4.35 -2.27 -20.00
CA SER A 41 5.02 -0.97 -20.16
C SER A 41 4.20 0.23 -19.67
N LYS A 42 2.88 0.07 -19.49
CA LYS A 42 1.98 1.14 -19.03
C LYS A 42 1.75 1.11 -17.53
N ILE A 43 2.32 0.14 -16.81
CA ILE A 43 2.14 0.00 -15.37
C ILE A 43 3.28 0.72 -14.65
N LYS A 44 2.94 1.70 -13.81
CA LYS A 44 3.90 2.51 -13.03
C LYS A 44 4.30 1.79 -11.74
N HIS A 45 3.31 1.31 -10.99
CA HIS A 45 3.51 0.52 -9.77
C HIS A 45 2.25 -0.29 -9.44
N TYR A 46 2.33 -1.11 -8.40
CA TYR A 46 1.19 -1.83 -7.86
C TYR A 46 1.21 -1.83 -6.33
N HIS A 47 0.05 -2.08 -5.73
CA HIS A 47 -0.07 -2.46 -4.32
C HIS A 47 -1.05 -3.62 -4.16
N MET A 48 -0.90 -4.36 -3.06
CA MET A 48 -1.79 -5.47 -2.70
C MET A 48 -2.89 -4.94 -1.79
N GLN A 49 -4.14 -5.19 -2.18
CA GLN A 49 -5.31 -4.93 -1.34
C GLN A 49 -5.85 -6.26 -0.83
N LYS A 50 -5.95 -6.42 0.48
CA LYS A 50 -6.52 -7.62 1.12
C LYS A 50 -7.97 -7.40 1.56
N VAL A 51 -8.70 -8.51 1.65
CA VAL A 51 -10.02 -8.54 2.27
C VAL A 51 -9.88 -8.18 3.75
N GLY A 52 -10.79 -7.36 4.25
CA GLY A 52 -10.79 -6.85 5.62
C GLY A 52 -11.61 -5.56 5.66
N LEU A 53 -10.93 -4.42 5.63
CA LEU A 53 -11.58 -3.11 5.41
C LEU A 53 -12.16 -2.99 4.00
N CYS A 54 -11.58 -3.71 3.03
CA CYS A 54 -12.06 -3.74 1.65
C CYS A 54 -12.80 -5.07 1.36
N PRO A 55 -13.79 -5.07 0.45
CA PRO A 55 -14.63 -6.23 0.19
C PRO A 55 -13.97 -7.32 -0.66
N VAL A 56 -12.88 -7.02 -1.38
CA VAL A 56 -12.22 -7.95 -2.32
C VAL A 56 -10.69 -7.94 -2.20
N ASP A 57 -10.08 -9.11 -2.42
CA ASP A 57 -8.63 -9.24 -2.65
C ASP A 57 -8.31 -8.79 -4.07
N ALA A 58 -7.40 -7.85 -4.22
CA ALA A 58 -7.04 -7.27 -5.50
C ALA A 58 -5.58 -6.85 -5.56
N VAL A 59 -4.97 -7.00 -6.73
CA VAL A 59 -3.75 -6.26 -7.09
C VAL A 59 -4.19 -4.98 -7.76
N VAL A 60 -3.86 -3.84 -7.15
CA VAL A 60 -4.21 -2.54 -7.69
C VAL A 60 -3.03 -2.02 -8.49
N PHE A 61 -3.18 -1.97 -9.81
CA PHE A 61 -2.18 -1.39 -10.71
C PHE A 61 -2.44 0.09 -10.89
N THR A 62 -1.42 0.91 -10.71
CA THR A 62 -1.44 2.32 -11.10
C THR A 62 -0.72 2.45 -12.43
N THR A 63 -1.40 2.98 -13.43
CA THR A 63 -0.81 3.19 -14.75
C THR A 63 0.05 4.45 -14.79
N VAL A 64 0.83 4.63 -15.86
CA VAL A 64 1.60 5.87 -16.10
C VAL A 64 0.72 7.12 -16.25
N LYS A 65 -0.57 6.94 -16.55
CA LYS A 65 -1.58 8.02 -16.58
C LYS A 65 -2.29 8.20 -15.23
N ASP A 66 -1.73 7.63 -14.16
CA ASP A 66 -2.27 7.61 -12.80
C ASP A 66 -3.70 7.04 -12.65
N VAL A 67 -4.15 6.26 -13.64
CA VAL A 67 -5.39 5.48 -13.56
C VAL A 67 -5.16 4.22 -12.74
N ARG A 68 -6.01 3.99 -11.74
CA ARG A 68 -6.04 2.77 -10.90
C ARG A 68 -6.87 1.68 -11.57
N VAL A 69 -6.32 0.47 -11.63
CA VAL A 69 -6.98 -0.72 -12.17
C VAL A 69 -6.86 -1.88 -11.20
N CYS A 70 -7.99 -2.25 -10.60
CA CYS A 70 -8.12 -3.40 -9.70
C CYS A 70 -8.08 -4.70 -10.51
N SER A 71 -7.21 -5.64 -10.17
CA SER A 71 -7.05 -6.90 -10.91
C SER A 71 -7.06 -8.12 -9.99
N ASP A 72 -7.58 -9.26 -10.46
CA ASP A 72 -7.67 -10.48 -9.66
C ASP A 72 -6.28 -11.13 -9.46
N PRO A 73 -5.78 -11.29 -8.22
CA PRO A 73 -4.46 -11.85 -7.92
C PRO A 73 -4.27 -13.29 -8.43
N ARG A 74 -5.37 -14.02 -8.70
CA ARG A 74 -5.34 -15.40 -9.17
C ARG A 74 -5.02 -15.49 -10.66
N ARG A 75 -5.23 -14.42 -11.44
CA ARG A 75 -5.05 -14.45 -12.90
C ARG A 75 -3.55 -14.56 -13.28
N PRO A 76 -3.18 -15.44 -14.24
CA PRO A 76 -1.77 -15.63 -14.62
C PRO A 76 -1.07 -14.35 -15.09
N TRP A 77 -1.77 -13.49 -15.84
CA TRP A 77 -1.19 -12.24 -16.35
C TRP A 77 -0.86 -11.25 -15.22
N VAL A 78 -1.67 -11.24 -14.15
CA VAL A 78 -1.46 -10.37 -12.98
C VAL A 78 -0.19 -10.79 -12.25
N LYS A 79 0.01 -12.10 -12.03
CA LYS A 79 1.24 -12.64 -11.47
C LYS A 79 2.46 -12.30 -12.32
N LYS A 80 2.34 -12.39 -13.65
CA LYS A 80 3.40 -11.98 -14.59
C LYS A 80 3.71 -10.49 -14.48
N ALA A 81 2.69 -9.64 -14.37
CA ALA A 81 2.85 -8.19 -14.25
C ALA A 81 3.54 -7.80 -12.94
N VAL A 82 3.14 -8.40 -11.81
CA VAL A 82 3.79 -8.21 -10.50
C VAL A 82 5.28 -8.55 -10.59
N ARG A 83 5.62 -9.74 -11.09
CA ARG A 83 7.02 -10.19 -11.25
C ARG A 83 7.84 -9.25 -12.15
N TYR A 84 7.24 -8.77 -13.23
CA TYR A 84 7.90 -7.81 -14.12
C TYR A 84 8.26 -6.52 -13.37
N ILE A 85 7.30 -5.95 -12.63
CA ILE A 85 7.52 -4.71 -11.87
C ILE A 85 8.57 -4.93 -10.76
N ASP A 86 8.52 -6.05 -10.06
CA ASP A 86 9.51 -6.37 -9.01
C ASP A 86 10.92 -6.50 -9.58
N SER A 87 11.08 -7.11 -10.76
CA SER A 87 12.38 -7.21 -11.44
C SER A 87 12.94 -5.86 -11.87
N MET A 88 12.07 -4.91 -12.24
CA MET A 88 12.47 -3.55 -12.60
C MET A 88 12.97 -2.79 -11.36
N LYS A 89 12.28 -2.93 -10.22
CA LYS A 89 12.71 -2.31 -8.96
C LYS A 89 14.10 -2.78 -8.53
N GLN A 90 14.39 -4.08 -8.65
CA GLN A 90 15.71 -4.63 -8.28
C GLN A 90 16.84 -4.09 -9.17
N LYS A 91 16.60 -3.94 -10.47
CA LYS A 91 17.57 -3.33 -11.40
C LYS A 91 17.83 -1.86 -11.06
N THR A 92 16.78 -1.10 -10.74
CA THR A 92 16.92 0.30 -10.35
C THR A 92 17.72 0.46 -9.05
N THR A 93 17.54 -0.41 -8.05
CA THR A 93 18.35 -0.42 -6.82
C THR A 93 19.82 -0.76 -7.07
N ALA A 94 20.11 -1.64 -8.04
CA ALA A 94 21.49 -1.97 -8.43
C ALA A 94 22.15 -0.84 -9.27
N VAL A 95 21.37 -0.08 -10.03
CA VAL A 95 21.89 1.02 -10.87
C VAL A 95 22.06 2.31 -10.06
N LEU A 96 21.13 2.63 -9.15
CA LEU A 96 21.23 3.78 -8.24
C LEU A 96 22.40 3.68 -7.26
N THR A 97 22.91 2.47 -7.01
CA THR A 97 24.08 2.24 -6.14
C THR A 97 25.43 2.39 -6.87
N THR A 98 25.46 2.64 -8.18
CA THR A 98 26.73 2.68 -8.95
C THR A 98 27.21 4.12 -9.28
N GLN A 99 26.47 5.17 -8.88
CA GLN A 99 26.89 6.56 -9.12
C GLN A 99 26.71 7.42 -7.85
N GLY A 100 27.57 7.17 -6.86
CA GLY A 100 27.85 8.10 -5.76
C GLY A 100 27.48 7.59 -4.36
N MET A 101 28.40 6.88 -3.69
CA MET A 101 28.81 7.06 -2.28
C MET A 101 29.77 5.91 -1.87
N LYS A 102 30.96 6.26 -1.38
CA LYS A 102 31.85 5.35 -0.65
C LYS A 102 31.19 4.94 0.69
N GLN A 103 31.40 3.67 1.08
CA GLN A 103 31.23 3.05 2.42
C GLN A 103 29.76 2.86 2.86
N GLN A 104 29.31 1.72 3.39
CA GLN A 104 29.93 0.87 4.41
C GLN A 104 29.26 -0.51 4.47
N THR A 105 30.07 -1.55 4.50
CA THR A 105 29.67 -2.88 4.97
C THR A 105 29.40 -2.77 6.47
N THR A 106 28.16 -3.03 6.90
CA THR A 106 27.82 -3.19 8.32
C THR A 106 27.32 -4.61 8.53
N PRO A 107 27.86 -5.38 9.49
CA PRO A 107 27.42 -6.75 9.74
C PRO A 107 26.00 -6.73 10.29
N VAL A 108 25.04 -7.36 9.60
CA VAL A 108 23.73 -7.66 10.18
C VAL A 108 23.93 -8.86 11.10
N LEU A 109 24.29 -8.56 12.36
CA LEU A 109 24.14 -9.50 13.45
C LEU A 109 22.67 -9.45 13.86
N THR A 110 21.91 -10.47 13.48
CA THR A 110 20.69 -10.82 14.21
C THR A 110 20.65 -12.33 14.34
N THR A 111 21.28 -12.79 15.42
CA THR A 111 21.18 -14.13 15.97
C THR A 111 19.71 -14.40 16.32
N GLN A 112 19.10 -15.42 15.72
CA GLN A 112 18.58 -16.60 16.41
C GLN A 112 17.69 -17.44 15.47
N GLY A 113 18.13 -18.67 15.21
CA GLY A 113 17.19 -19.79 15.08
C GLY A 113 17.06 -20.50 13.72
N MET A 114 18.14 -20.86 13.03
CA MET A 114 18.11 -21.96 12.06
C MET A 114 19.05 -23.07 12.54
N LYS A 115 18.46 -24.17 13.04
CA LYS A 115 19.17 -25.41 13.38
C LYS A 115 19.89 -25.92 12.13
N GLN A 116 21.22 -25.99 12.23
CA GLN A 116 22.07 -26.70 11.29
C GLN A 116 21.83 -28.19 11.44
N GLN A 117 21.58 -28.88 10.34
CA GLN A 117 21.67 -30.34 10.28
C GLN A 117 22.79 -30.68 9.29
N THR A 118 23.87 -31.19 9.86
CA THR A 118 25.18 -31.41 9.27
C THR A 118 25.15 -32.62 8.34
N THR A 119 25.70 -32.46 7.13
CA THR A 119 26.04 -33.54 6.20
C THR A 119 27.33 -34.22 6.66
N ALA A 120 27.35 -35.55 6.72
CA ALA A 120 28.58 -36.33 6.73
C ALA A 120 28.53 -37.35 5.59
N VAL A 121 29.49 -37.23 4.66
CA VAL A 121 29.80 -38.22 3.62
C VAL A 121 31.07 -38.96 4.05
N LEU A 122 30.88 -40.25 4.31
CA LEU A 122 31.73 -41.42 4.10
C LEU A 122 33.28 -41.28 4.11
N LYS A 123 33.90 -41.96 5.08
CA LYS A 123 35.00 -42.91 4.84
C LYS A 123 34.96 -44.03 5.89
#